data_AF-A0A1U7EE21-F1
#
_entry.id   AF-A0A1U7EE21-F1
#
_cell.length_a   1.000
_cell.length_b   1.000
_cell.length_c   1.000
_cell.angle_alpha   90.00
_cell.angle_beta   90.00
_cell.angle_gamma   90.00
#
_symmetry.space_group_name_H-M   'P 1'
#
loop_
_entity.id
_entity.type
_entity.pdbx_description
1 polymer ?
#
loop_
_entity_poly.entity_id
_entity_poly.type
_entity_poly.pdbx_seq_one_letter_code
_entity_poly.pdbx_strand_id
1 'polypeptide(L)' 'MKIIQSSTQKSGHSVMTTLPPDVLEKLDMSAGDHIEYVIKENGVEVRKASDREKAFLATVNAAMDDYNAALEELINR' A
#
# COMPACT_ATOMS: atom_id res chain seq x y z
N MET A 1 -4.08 -22.47 2.01
CA MET A 1 -4.32 -21.40 3.00
C MET A 1 -3.37 -21.64 4.16
N LYS A 2 -2.43 -20.73 4.43
CA LYS A 2 -1.51 -20.84 5.57
C LYS A 2 -2.01 -19.90 6.65
N ILE A 3 -2.26 -20.41 7.86
CA ILE A 3 -2.65 -19.60 9.01
C ILE A 3 -1.38 -19.38 9.84
N ILE A 4 -1.05 -18.11 10.09
CA ILE A 4 0.11 -17.73 10.89
C ILE A 4 -0.43 -17.09 12.18
N GLN A 5 -0.01 -17.63 13.32
CA GLN A 5 -0.35 -17.11 14.63
C GLN A 5 0.84 -16.34 15.19
N SER A 6 0.60 -15.14 15.69
CA SER A 6 1.58 -14.34 16.43
C SER A 6 0.97 -13.88 17.74
N SER A 7 1.83 -13.68 18.75
CA SER A 7 1.42 -13.11 20.03
C SER A 7 1.65 -11.60 20.04
N THR A 8 0.85 -10.91 20.83
CA THR A 8 1.04 -9.49 21.13
C THR A 8 1.79 -9.34 22.44
N GLN A 9 2.73 -8.41 22.50
CA GLN A 9 3.49 -8.07 23.69
C GLN A 9 3.18 -6.63 24.09
N LYS A 10 3.04 -6.39 25.39
CA LYS A 10 2.92 -5.04 25.93
C LYS A 10 4.30 -4.40 26.00
N SER A 11 4.44 -3.21 25.44
CA SER A 11 5.66 -2.42 25.52
C SER A 11 5.28 -0.98 25.86
N GLY A 12 5.58 -0.58 27.09
CA GLY A 12 5.14 0.71 27.65
C GLY A 12 3.61 0.85 27.62
N HIS A 13 3.15 1.91 26.95
CA HIS A 13 1.72 2.22 26.74
C HIS A 13 1.14 1.60 25.47
N SER A 14 1.91 0.80 24.73
CA SER A 14 1.52 0.25 23.44
C SER A 14 1.49 -1.28 23.47
N VAL A 15 0.72 -1.83 22.52
CA VAL A 15 0.72 -3.27 22.22
C VAL A 15 1.41 -3.45 20.87
N MET A 16 2.42 -4.29 20.83
CA MET A 16 3.21 -4.59 19.63
C MET A 16 3.13 -6.07 19.29
N THR A 17 3.25 -6.40 18.01
CA THR A 17 3.42 -7.78 17.54
C THR A 17 4.53 -7.80 16.50
N THR A 18 5.25 -8.92 16.45
CA THR A 18 6.29 -9.12 15.45
C THR A 18 5.63 -9.63 14.17
N LEU A 19 5.90 -8.97 13.05
CA LEU A 19 5.48 -9.46 11.73
C LEU A 19 6.45 -10.56 11.28
N PRO A 20 5.97 -11.80 11.03
CA PRO A 20 6.82 -12.88 10.53
C PRO A 20 7.35 -12.56 9.12
N PRO A 21 8.53 -13.09 8.73
CA PRO A 21 9.13 -12.84 7.42
C PRO A 21 8.17 -13.10 6.25
N ASP A 22 7.42 -14.20 6.28
CA ASP A 22 6.42 -14.55 5.26
C ASP A 22 5.36 -13.45 5.05
N VAL A 23 4.98 -12.75 6.12
CA VAL A 23 3.98 -11.67 6.08
C VAL A 23 4.62 -10.41 5.51
N LEU A 24 5.87 -10.10 5.89
CA LEU A 24 6.62 -8.98 5.35
C LEU A 24 6.85 -9.11 3.84
N GLU A 25 7.26 -10.30 3.38
CA GLU A 25 7.44 -10.58 1.94
C GLU A 25 6.13 -10.41 1.17
N LYS A 26 5.00 -10.87 1.73
CA LYS A 26 3.69 -10.74 1.07
C LYS A 26 3.15 -9.32 1.05
N LEU A 27 3.51 -8.50 2.03
CA LEU A 27 3.16 -7.08 2.07
C LEU A 27 4.18 -6.20 1.32
N ASP A 28 5.24 -6.79 0.78
CA ASP A 28 6.38 -6.09 0.16
C ASP A 28 6.94 -4.99 1.09
N MET A 29 7.16 -5.36 2.35
CA MET A 29 7.52 -4.43 3.42
C MET A 29 8.95 -4.64 3.94
N SER A 30 9.64 -3.52 4.18
CA SER A 30 10.94 -3.48 4.85
C SER A 30 10.87 -2.74 6.18
N ALA A 31 11.87 -2.94 7.05
CA ALA A 31 11.99 -2.18 8.28
C ALA A 31 12.09 -0.67 7.97
N GLY A 32 11.20 0.13 8.55
CA GLY A 32 11.11 1.57 8.28
C GLY A 32 9.92 1.95 7.37
N ASP A 33 9.30 1.00 6.68
CA ASP A 33 8.07 1.26 5.93
C ASP A 33 6.89 1.51 6.86
N HIS A 34 5.99 2.39 6.43
CA HIS A 34 4.76 2.70 7.15
C HIS A 34 3.64 1.70 6.82
N ILE A 35 2.74 1.46 7.78
CA ILE A 35 1.57 0.59 7.64
C ILE A 35 0.27 1.37 7.85
N GLU A 36 -0.76 0.99 7.10
CA GLU A 36 -2.12 1.45 7.30
C GLU A 36 -3.01 0.30 7.79
N TYR A 37 -3.83 0.59 8.79
CA TYR A 37 -4.87 -0.31 9.28
C TYR A 37 -6.23 0.15 8.72
N VAL A 38 -6.87 -0.70 7.93
CA VAL A 38 -8.22 -0.46 7.42
C VAL A 38 -9.19 -1.25 8.29
N ILE A 39 -9.95 -0.54 9.14
CA ILE A 39 -10.96 -1.12 10.02
C ILE A 39 -12.26 -1.28 9.22
N LYS A 40 -12.74 -2.52 9.10
CA LYS A 40 -14.01 -2.88 8.46
C LYS A 40 -14.92 -3.57 9.48
N GLU A 41 -16.20 -3.70 9.17
CA GLU A 41 -17.19 -4.34 10.06
C GLU A 41 -16.79 -5.76 10.49
N ASN A 42 -16.16 -6.53 9.59
CA ASN A 42 -15.80 -7.94 9.82
C ASN A 42 -14.33 -8.16 10.19
N GLY A 43 -13.54 -7.10 10.39
CA GLY A 43 -12.13 -7.24 10.76
C GLY A 43 -11.25 -6.09 10.31
N VAL A 44 -9.95 -6.26 10.56
CA VAL A 44 -8.91 -5.29 10.22
C VAL A 44 -8.05 -5.83 9.09
N GLU A 45 -7.83 -5.01 8.07
CA GLU A 45 -6.88 -5.29 7.00
C GLU A 45 -5.63 -4.44 7.18
N VAL A 46 -4.45 -5.06 7.07
CA VAL A 46 -3.16 -4.36 7.14
C VAL A 46 -2.63 -4.22 5.73
N ARG A 47 -2.20 -3.01 5.37
CA ARG A 47 -1.58 -2.72 4.07
C ARG A 47 -0.33 -1.89 4.27
N LYS A 48 0.64 -2.03 3.36
CA LYS A 48 1.74 -1.07 3.25
C LYS A 48 1.14 0.30 2.96
N ALA A 49 1.52 1.29 3.75
CA ALA A 49 1.17 2.67 3.45
C ALA A 49 1.86 3.03 2.14
N SER A 50 1.07 3.17 1.09
CA SER A 50 1.55 3.83 -0.12
C SER A 50 1.46 5.33 0.13
N ASP A 51 2.37 6.10 -0.45
CA ASP A 51 2.09 7.51 -0.71
C ASP A 51 0.91 7.56 -1.67
N ARG A 52 -0.31 7.44 -1.12
CA ARG A 52 -1.57 7.33 -1.86
C ARG A 52 -1.72 8.49 -2.83
N GLU A 53 -1.18 9.64 -2.43
CA GLU A 53 -1.01 10.85 -3.23
C GLU A 53 -0.09 10.64 -4.45
N LYS A 54 1.09 10.02 -4.28
CA LYS A 54 1.99 9.73 -5.42
C LYS A 54 1.38 8.75 -6.42
N ALA A 55 0.68 7.71 -5.95
CA ALA A 55 0.02 6.73 -6.82
C ALA A 55 -1.16 7.36 -7.61
N PHE A 56 -1.95 8.22 -6.95
CA PHE A 56 -3.00 8.98 -7.60
C PHE A 56 -2.43 9.96 -8.65
N LEU A 57 -1.43 10.75 -8.28
CA LEU A 57 -0.76 11.69 -9.19
C LEU A 57 -0.13 10.99 -10.39
N ALA A 58 0.50 9.83 -10.20
CA ALA A 58 1.04 9.04 -11.30
C ALA A 58 -0.04 8.58 -12.29
N THR A 59 -1.22 8.19 -11.78
CA THR A 59 -2.36 7.77 -12.61
C THR A 59 -2.93 8.94 -13.40
N VAL A 60 -3.07 10.12 -12.77
CA VAL A 60 -3.54 11.35 -13.44
C VAL A 60 -2.56 11.78 -14.52
N ASN A 61 -1.25 11.75 -14.24
CA ASN A 61 -0.23 12.10 -15.20
C ASN A 61 -0.25 11.17 -16.41
N ALA A 62 -0.35 9.86 -16.21
CA ALA A 62 -0.46 8.90 -17.31
C ALA A 62 -1.68 9.17 -18.21
N ALA A 63 -2.83 9.50 -17.63
CA ALA A 63 -4.03 9.84 -18.39
C ALA A 63 -3.87 11.15 -19.20
N MET A 64 -3.12 12.12 -18.67
CA MET A 64 -2.82 13.37 -19.39
C MET A 64 -1.81 13.16 -20.50
N ASP A 65 -0.83 12.28 -20.31
CA ASP A 65 0.15 11.90 -21.34
C ASP A 65 -0.55 11.21 -22.50
N ASP A 66 -1.46 10.27 -22.23
CA ASP A 66 -2.29 9.60 -23.24
C ASP A 66 -3.16 10.60 -24.02
N TYR A 67 -3.74 11.58 -23.32
CA TYR A 67 -4.53 12.64 -23.95
C TYR A 67 -3.69 13.54 -24.86
N ASN A 68 -2.50 13.95 -24.41
CA ASN A 68 -1.58 14.77 -25.21
C ASN A 68 -1.10 14.03 -26.45
N ALA A 69 -0.75 12.74 -26.33
CA ALA A 69 -0.35 11.91 -27.46
C ALA A 69 -1.46 11.82 -28.52
N ALA A 70 -2.71 11.62 -28.11
CA ALA A 70 -3.86 11.59 -29.02
C ALA A 70 -4.09 12.95 -29.71
N LEU A 71 -3.80 14.06 -29.03
CA LEU A 71 -3.93 15.41 -29.58
C LEU A 71 -2.83 15.72 -30.59
N GLU A 72 -1.59 15.33 -30.31
CA GLU A 72 -0.48 15.46 -31.27
C GLU A 72 -0.71 14.64 -32.54
N GLU A 73 -1.26 13.43 -32.42
CA GLU A 73 -1.64 12.59 -33.56
C GLU A 73 -2.74 13.25 -34.41
N LEU A 74 -3.65 14.00 -33.79
CA LEU A 74 -4.71 14.72 -34.47
C LEU A 74 -4.19 15.97 -35.22
N ILE A 75 -3.19 16.66 -34.66
CA ILE A 75 -2.59 17.88 -35.23
C ILE A 75 -1.60 17.58 -36.34
N ASN A 76 -0.87 16.45 -36.25
CA ASN A 76 0.09 16.01 -37.26
C ASN A 76 -0.57 15.32 -38.47
N ARG A 77 -1.90 15.46 -38.62
CA ARG A 77 -2.71 14.94 -39.72
C ARG A 77 -3.22 16.08 -40.59
#